data_AF-A0A3D1ABU3-F1
#
_entry.id   AF-A0A3D1ABU3-F1
#
_cell.length_a   1.000
_cell.length_b   1.000
_cell.length_c   1.000
_cell.angle_alpha   90.00
_cell.angle_beta   90.00
_cell.angle_gamma   90.00
#
_symmetry.space_group_name_H-M   'P 1'
#
loop_
_entity.id
_entity.type
_entity.pdbx_description
1 polymer ?
#
loop_
_entity_poly.entity_id
_entity_poly.type
_entity_poly.pdbx_seq_one_letter_code
_entity_poly.pdbx_strand_id
1 'polypeptide(L)'
;MKTNNLGPRAGKSQPALFDRDLLKPFEGVPTHSLYPEFIAVASGLKPVLRTYAIRLDRYAALKKLLAARRLFSERSDFRISSEDDTLLDPQGESAYVYISGSAALAARAKKCEEGILGRRKPSYSDSLEFSKLMGYPRCCFDFFLKFVTGRPPRPSHLAEYEALKNTGGTPSFYLNNLIRGDHYLVSHYPCSYRCGPSVNYARALLGEIRKVRPALAGKLARLLKCPVIKFPEKGSYVRLLGGRAAEGGAVRYRDCDGEAGLAARFAKGDSLRASESRIQIFKNGLPAGAYRRKNKDDGTVFIFE
;
A
#
# COMPACT_ATOMS: atom_id res chain seq x y z
N MET A 1 -7.78 10.59 -30.41
CA MET A 1 -8.00 10.84 -28.96
C MET A 1 -7.31 12.14 -28.60
N LYS A 2 -8.06 13.21 -28.30
CA LYS A 2 -7.51 14.50 -27.88
C LYS A 2 -7.20 14.44 -26.38
N THR A 3 -5.93 14.55 -26.00
CA THR A 3 -5.51 14.70 -24.60
C THR A 3 -5.78 16.13 -24.17
N ASN A 4 -6.70 16.32 -23.22
CA ASN A 4 -6.94 17.63 -22.61
C ASN A 4 -5.74 17.98 -21.73
N ASN A 5 -4.79 18.73 -22.29
CA ASN A 5 -3.70 19.37 -21.56
C ASN A 5 -4.28 20.46 -20.64
N LEU A 6 -4.52 20.11 -19.38
CA LEU A 6 -4.79 21.07 -18.33
C LEU A 6 -3.46 21.72 -17.94
N GLY A 7 -3.11 22.80 -18.64
CA GLY A 7 -1.93 23.62 -18.29
C GLY A 7 -2.00 24.18 -16.86
N PRO A 8 -0.85 24.49 -16.24
CA PRO A 8 -0.81 25.00 -14.87
C PRO A 8 -1.47 26.39 -14.80
N ARG A 9 -2.59 26.49 -14.07
CA ARG A 9 -3.25 27.78 -13.78
C ARG A 9 -2.51 28.49 -12.64
N ALA A 10 -1.97 29.68 -12.94
CA ALA A 10 -1.34 30.56 -11.97
C ALA A 10 -2.37 31.19 -11.00
N GLY A 11 -1.98 31.36 -9.73
CA GLY A 11 -2.23 32.64 -9.05
C GLY A 11 -3.37 32.79 -8.05
N LYS A 12 -3.96 31.72 -7.49
CA LYS A 12 -4.64 31.82 -6.18
C LYS A 12 -3.99 30.82 -5.25
N SER A 13 -3.46 31.28 -4.11
CA SER A 13 -2.91 30.40 -3.07
C SER A 13 -3.97 29.36 -2.75
N GLN A 14 -3.79 28.13 -3.23
CA GLN A 14 -4.68 27.05 -2.87
C GLN A 14 -4.67 26.98 -1.34
N PRO A 15 -5.83 26.97 -0.65
CA PRO A 15 -5.84 26.72 0.79
C PRO A 15 -4.97 25.49 1.01
N ALA A 16 -3.99 25.61 1.91
CA ALA A 16 -2.93 24.61 2.05
C ALA A 16 -3.56 23.22 2.03
N LEU A 17 -3.39 22.49 0.92
CA LEU A 17 -4.19 21.29 0.66
C LEU A 17 -4.07 20.28 1.81
N PHE A 18 -3.02 20.40 2.62
CA PHE A 18 -2.56 19.44 3.62
C PHE A 18 -2.39 20.03 5.03
N ASP A 19 -3.34 20.87 5.47
CA ASP A 19 -3.47 21.22 6.89
C ASP A 19 -3.73 19.96 7.76
N ARG A 20 -3.34 19.98 9.05
CA ARG A 20 -3.63 18.92 10.04
C ARG A 20 -5.12 18.56 10.02
N ASP A 21 -5.98 19.55 9.80
CA ASP A 21 -7.44 19.40 9.74
C ASP A 21 -7.94 18.52 8.59
N LEU A 22 -7.16 18.36 7.51
CA LEU A 22 -7.54 17.44 6.42
C LEU A 22 -7.60 15.98 6.90
N LEU A 23 -6.77 15.64 7.89
CA LEU A 23 -6.64 14.28 8.40
C LEU A 23 -7.61 13.99 9.53
N LYS A 24 -8.21 15.02 10.15
CA LYS A 24 -9.17 14.85 11.24
C LYS A 24 -10.33 13.90 10.91
N PRO A 25 -10.95 13.92 9.71
CA PRO A 25 -11.99 12.93 9.38
C PRO A 25 -11.47 11.51 9.19
N PHE A 26 -10.16 11.33 9.05
CA PHE A 26 -9.48 10.04 9.00
C PHE A 26 -8.87 9.64 10.36
N GLU A 27 -8.88 10.52 11.37
CA GLU A 27 -8.46 10.18 12.73
C GLU A 27 -9.40 9.11 13.30
N GLY A 28 -8.83 8.02 13.84
CA GLY A 28 -9.58 6.85 14.30
C GLY A 28 -9.85 5.80 13.22
N VAL A 29 -9.60 6.09 11.94
CA VAL A 29 -9.46 5.04 10.92
C VAL A 29 -8.05 4.46 11.08
N PRO A 30 -7.86 3.13 11.20
CA PRO A 30 -6.57 2.52 11.57
C PRO A 30 -5.38 2.76 10.65
N THR A 31 -5.43 3.68 9.68
CA THR A 31 -4.41 3.72 8.64
C THR A 31 -4.01 5.13 8.20
N HIS A 32 -2.80 5.52 8.61
CA HIS A 32 -2.01 6.56 7.95
C HIS A 32 -1.71 6.22 6.46
N SER A 33 -2.07 5.00 6.03
CA SER A 33 -1.92 4.46 4.68
C SER A 33 -2.64 5.22 3.57
N LEU A 34 -3.76 5.88 3.86
CA LEU A 34 -4.52 6.63 2.85
C LEU A 34 -3.82 7.93 2.45
N TYR A 35 -2.85 8.39 3.24
CA TYR A 35 -2.23 9.69 3.05
C TYR A 35 -1.45 9.82 1.73
N PRO A 36 -0.55 8.87 1.36
CA PRO A 36 0.08 8.88 0.05
C PRO A 36 -0.93 8.86 -1.10
N GLU A 37 -1.98 8.02 -1.04
CA GLU A 37 -2.94 7.92 -2.14
C GLU A 37 -3.84 9.15 -2.26
N PHE A 38 -4.18 9.78 -1.14
CA PHE A 38 -4.89 11.05 -1.15
C PHE A 38 -4.06 12.15 -1.82
N ILE A 39 -2.76 12.25 -1.50
CA ILE A 39 -1.84 13.17 -2.20
C ILE A 39 -1.81 12.83 -3.70
N ALA A 40 -1.76 11.55 -4.05
CA ALA A 40 -1.75 11.12 -5.45
C ALA A 40 -2.99 11.60 -6.22
N VAL A 41 -4.19 11.51 -5.62
CA VAL A 41 -5.43 12.01 -6.24
C VAL A 41 -5.46 13.54 -6.29
N ALA A 42 -5.11 14.19 -5.18
CA ALA A 42 -5.13 15.65 -5.07
C ALA A 42 -4.14 16.34 -6.03
N SER A 43 -3.03 15.67 -6.37
CA SER A 43 -2.05 16.12 -7.36
C SER A 43 -2.36 15.69 -8.80
N GLY A 44 -3.40 14.88 -9.01
CA GLY A 44 -3.75 14.34 -10.33
C GLY A 44 -2.90 13.16 -10.81
N LEU A 45 -1.99 12.63 -9.99
CA LEU A 45 -1.21 11.43 -10.30
C LEU A 45 -2.05 10.15 -10.33
N LYS A 46 -3.10 10.08 -9.50
CA LYS A 46 -4.00 8.93 -9.39
C LYS A 46 -5.43 9.37 -9.74
N PRO A 47 -6.18 8.62 -10.58
CA PRO A 47 -7.51 9.06 -11.00
C PRO A 47 -8.53 9.02 -9.87
N VAL A 48 -8.54 7.93 -9.10
CA VAL A 48 -9.49 7.71 -7.99
C VAL A 48 -8.79 7.03 -6.82
N LEU A 49 -9.12 7.45 -5.61
CA LEU A 49 -8.82 6.78 -4.34
C LEU A 49 -10.09 6.09 -3.86
N ARG A 50 -10.01 4.80 -3.55
CA ARG A 50 -11.00 4.09 -2.73
C ARG A 50 -10.50 4.06 -1.29
N THR A 51 -11.24 4.67 -0.38
CA THR A 51 -10.90 4.66 1.05
C THR A 51 -11.11 3.28 1.66
N TYR A 52 -10.62 3.09 2.89
CA TYR A 52 -11.21 2.10 3.80
C TYR A 52 -12.64 2.52 4.18
N ALA A 53 -13.37 1.63 4.85
CA ALA A 53 -14.73 1.89 5.31
C ALA A 53 -14.78 3.19 6.13
N ILE A 54 -15.56 4.17 5.68
CA ILE A 54 -15.80 5.45 6.38
C ILE A 54 -17.17 5.37 7.04
N ARG A 55 -17.24 5.74 8.32
CA ARG A 55 -18.52 5.83 9.03
C ARG A 55 -19.48 6.79 8.34
N LEU A 56 -20.74 6.38 8.21
CA LEU A 56 -21.77 7.11 7.48
C LEU A 56 -22.06 8.48 8.08
N ASP A 57 -22.05 8.59 9.41
CA ASP A 57 -22.24 9.85 10.15
C ASP A 57 -21.12 10.88 9.88
N ARG A 58 -19.94 10.42 9.42
CA ARG A 58 -18.81 11.29 9.05
C ARG A 58 -18.79 11.69 7.57
N TYR A 59 -19.59 11.05 6.72
CA TYR A 59 -19.50 11.26 5.27
C TYR A 59 -19.85 12.69 4.84
N ALA A 60 -20.85 13.33 5.45
CA ALA A 60 -21.23 14.70 5.12
C ALA A 60 -20.09 15.71 5.41
N ALA A 61 -19.39 15.52 6.54
CA ALA A 61 -18.23 16.33 6.91
C ALA A 61 -17.06 16.11 5.95
N LEU A 62 -16.76 14.85 5.60
CA LEU A 62 -15.75 14.51 4.59
C LEU A 62 -16.07 15.16 3.23
N LYS A 63 -17.31 15.04 2.75
CA LYS A 63 -17.74 15.63 1.47
C LYS A 63 -17.53 17.16 1.44
N LYS A 64 -17.88 17.86 2.53
CA LYS A 64 -17.64 19.32 2.67
C LYS A 64 -16.14 19.64 2.62
N LEU A 65 -15.32 18.87 3.33
CA LEU A 65 -13.87 19.04 3.37
C LEU A 65 -13.21 18.82 1.99
N LEU A 66 -13.67 17.82 1.24
CA LEU A 66 -13.21 17.52 -0.12
C LEU A 66 -13.63 18.60 -1.11
N ALA A 67 -14.88 19.08 -1.03
CA ALA A 67 -15.38 20.15 -1.89
C ALA A 67 -14.55 21.44 -1.75
N ALA A 68 -14.13 21.79 -0.53
CA ALA A 68 -13.24 22.93 -0.26
C ALA A 68 -11.86 22.80 -0.96
N ARG A 69 -11.47 21.59 -1.36
CA ARG A 69 -10.23 21.27 -2.09
C ARG A 69 -10.46 20.92 -3.55
N ARG A 70 -11.67 21.14 -4.08
CA ARG A 70 -12.07 20.78 -5.45
C ARG A 70 -11.93 19.28 -5.74
N LEU A 71 -12.14 18.46 -4.70
CA LEU A 71 -12.25 17.02 -4.81
C LEU A 71 -13.72 16.62 -4.68
N PHE A 72 -14.08 15.57 -5.40
CA PHE A 72 -15.41 14.98 -5.41
C PHE A 72 -15.36 13.62 -4.74
N SER A 73 -16.46 13.24 -4.08
CA SER A 73 -16.61 11.94 -3.46
C SER A 73 -17.93 11.30 -3.83
N GLU A 74 -17.88 9.99 -4.03
CA GLU A 74 -19.04 9.13 -4.13
C GLU A 74 -18.95 8.03 -3.06
N ARG A 75 -20.09 7.65 -2.50
CA ARG A 75 -20.18 6.61 -1.48
C ARG A 75 -20.79 5.36 -2.08
N SER A 76 -20.25 4.19 -1.75
CA SER A 76 -20.90 2.91 -2.09
C SER A 76 -22.30 2.80 -1.48
N ASP A 77 -23.17 2.05 -2.14
CA ASP A 77 -24.51 1.75 -1.65
C ASP A 77 -24.53 0.54 -0.70
N PHE A 78 -23.52 -0.32 -0.81
CA PHE A 78 -23.29 -1.37 0.18
C PHE A 78 -22.55 -0.82 1.40
N ARG A 79 -22.86 -1.43 2.54
CA ARG A 79 -22.37 -1.06 3.88
C ARG A 79 -21.45 -2.16 4.41
N ILE A 80 -20.56 -1.80 5.33
CA ILE A 80 -19.48 -2.65 5.85
C ILE A 80 -19.64 -2.74 7.36
N SER A 81 -19.66 -3.96 7.91
CA SER A 81 -19.65 -4.18 9.37
C SER A 81 -18.24 -4.06 9.93
N SER A 82 -18.14 -3.67 11.20
CA SER A 82 -16.87 -3.34 11.87
C SER A 82 -15.96 -4.54 12.17
N GLU A 83 -16.43 -5.78 12.02
CA GLU A 83 -15.71 -6.95 12.56
C GLU A 83 -14.68 -7.54 11.60
N ASP A 84 -14.76 -7.32 10.28
CA ASP A 84 -13.86 -8.00 9.34
C ASP A 84 -13.45 -7.20 8.08
N ASP A 85 -13.84 -5.93 7.94
CA ASP A 85 -13.53 -5.04 6.80
C ASP A 85 -13.87 -5.64 5.40
N THR A 86 -14.59 -6.76 5.37
CA THR A 86 -14.80 -7.61 4.18
C THR A 86 -16.22 -8.11 4.06
N LEU A 87 -17.02 -8.06 5.13
CA LEU A 87 -18.43 -8.46 5.10
C LEU A 87 -19.31 -7.26 4.75
N LEU A 88 -20.03 -7.41 3.64
CA LEU A 88 -21.09 -6.49 3.28
C LEU A 88 -22.28 -6.72 4.23
N ASP A 89 -22.59 -5.73 5.06
CA ASP A 89 -23.67 -5.79 6.03
C ASP A 89 -24.65 -4.65 5.79
N PRO A 90 -25.91 -4.89 5.40
CA PRO A 90 -26.93 -3.86 5.23
C PRO A 90 -27.13 -2.94 6.46
N GLN A 91 -26.78 -3.41 7.66
CA GLN A 91 -26.83 -2.64 8.91
C GLN A 91 -25.50 -1.94 9.23
N GLY A 92 -24.43 -2.22 8.49
CA GLY A 92 -23.11 -1.69 8.73
C GLY A 92 -23.09 -0.17 8.80
N GLU A 93 -22.31 0.40 9.72
CA GLU A 93 -22.26 1.85 9.93
C GLU A 93 -21.24 2.54 9.02
N SER A 94 -20.57 1.80 8.15
CA SER A 94 -19.51 2.31 7.28
C SER A 94 -19.71 1.96 5.81
N ALA A 95 -19.10 2.73 4.90
CA ALA A 95 -19.14 2.50 3.47
C ALA A 95 -17.81 2.88 2.80
N TYR A 96 -17.52 2.34 1.62
CA TYR A 96 -16.39 2.85 0.84
C TYR A 96 -16.72 4.23 0.26
N VAL A 97 -15.67 5.06 0.18
CA VAL A 97 -15.74 6.37 -0.46
C VAL A 97 -14.72 6.41 -1.60
N TYR A 98 -15.19 6.82 -2.78
CA TYR A 98 -14.39 7.01 -3.99
C TYR A 98 -14.11 8.50 -4.14
N ILE A 99 -12.85 8.89 -4.04
CA ILE A 99 -12.43 10.30 -4.06
C ILE A 99 -11.67 10.56 -5.37
N SER A 100 -11.99 11.66 -6.06
CA SER A 100 -11.35 12.04 -7.32
C SER A 100 -11.33 13.55 -7.52
N GLY A 101 -10.40 14.05 -8.35
CA GLY A 101 -10.49 15.39 -8.94
C GLY A 101 -11.63 15.55 -9.97
N SER A 102 -12.34 14.46 -10.31
CA SER A 102 -13.48 14.45 -11.24
C SER A 102 -14.67 13.70 -10.66
N ALA A 103 -15.82 14.37 -10.54
CA ALA A 103 -17.08 13.75 -10.12
C ALA A 103 -17.43 12.53 -10.99
N ALA A 104 -17.24 12.63 -12.30
CA ALA A 104 -17.51 11.55 -13.24
C ALA A 104 -16.64 10.31 -12.97
N LEU A 105 -15.36 10.49 -12.62
CA LEU A 105 -14.47 9.37 -12.31
C LEU A 105 -14.80 8.71 -10.97
N ALA A 106 -15.15 9.50 -9.94
CA ALA A 106 -15.61 8.96 -8.66
C ALA A 106 -16.89 8.11 -8.82
N ALA A 107 -17.88 8.63 -9.55
CA ALA A 107 -19.13 7.92 -9.84
C ALA A 107 -18.91 6.66 -10.68
N ARG A 108 -18.01 6.73 -11.66
CA ARG A 108 -17.65 5.58 -12.49
C ARG A 108 -16.96 4.49 -11.66
N ALA A 109 -16.05 4.85 -10.75
CA ALA A 109 -15.38 3.88 -9.88
C ALA A 109 -16.37 3.20 -8.94
N LYS A 110 -17.29 3.97 -8.32
CA LYS A 110 -18.41 3.43 -7.53
C LYS A 110 -19.18 2.38 -8.33
N LYS A 111 -19.73 2.78 -9.48
CA LYS A 111 -20.56 1.91 -10.34
C LYS A 111 -19.82 0.65 -10.77
N CYS A 112 -18.53 0.78 -11.10
CA CYS A 112 -17.71 -0.32 -11.55
C CYS A 112 -17.51 -1.37 -10.43
N GLU A 113 -17.16 -0.92 -9.21
CA GLU A 113 -17.00 -1.85 -8.09
C GLU A 113 -18.32 -2.48 -7.64
N GLU A 114 -19.41 -1.71 -7.59
CA GLU A 114 -20.75 -2.26 -7.28
C GLU A 114 -21.15 -3.33 -8.28
N GLY A 115 -20.87 -3.12 -9.58
CA GLY A 115 -21.09 -4.13 -10.61
C GLY A 115 -20.21 -5.39 -10.45
N ILE A 116 -19.00 -5.24 -9.91
CA ILE A 116 -18.09 -6.36 -9.60
C ILE A 116 -18.62 -7.15 -8.40
N LEU A 117 -18.96 -6.46 -7.30
CA LEU A 117 -19.39 -7.09 -6.05
C LEU A 117 -20.79 -7.70 -6.14
N GLY A 118 -21.67 -7.15 -6.98
CA GLY A 118 -23.00 -7.71 -7.24
C GLY A 118 -23.00 -9.01 -8.07
N ARG A 119 -21.83 -9.52 -8.49
CA ARG A 119 -21.71 -10.71 -9.34
C ARG A 119 -20.97 -11.84 -8.63
N ARG A 120 -21.46 -13.07 -8.79
CA ARG A 120 -20.76 -14.29 -8.33
C ARG A 120 -19.38 -14.46 -8.96
N LYS A 121 -19.23 -14.03 -10.22
CA LYS A 121 -17.97 -14.06 -10.96
C LYS A 121 -17.77 -12.73 -11.69
N PRO A 122 -16.90 -11.85 -11.18
CA PRO A 122 -16.57 -10.60 -11.86
C PRO A 122 -16.04 -10.85 -13.27
N SER A 123 -16.41 -9.99 -14.23
CA SER A 123 -15.83 -10.07 -15.56
C SER A 123 -14.39 -9.51 -15.52
N TYR A 124 -13.55 -10.03 -16.41
CA TYR A 124 -12.21 -9.51 -16.62
C TYR A 124 -12.24 -8.01 -16.98
N SER A 125 -13.16 -7.62 -17.87
CA SER A 125 -13.29 -6.25 -18.37
C SER A 125 -13.65 -5.27 -17.25
N ASP A 126 -14.60 -5.63 -16.37
CA ASP A 126 -15.00 -4.75 -15.27
C ASP A 126 -13.86 -4.61 -14.26
N SER A 127 -13.20 -5.73 -13.92
CA SER A 127 -12.08 -5.75 -12.99
C SER A 127 -10.90 -4.91 -13.51
N LEU A 128 -10.63 -5.02 -14.82
CA LEU A 128 -9.63 -4.22 -15.50
C LEU A 128 -10.00 -2.74 -15.52
N GLU A 129 -11.25 -2.40 -15.82
CA GLU A 129 -11.73 -1.02 -15.81
C GLU A 129 -11.57 -0.39 -14.43
N PHE A 130 -11.98 -1.10 -13.39
CA PHE A 130 -11.80 -0.66 -12.01
C PHE A 130 -10.32 -0.45 -11.67
N SER A 131 -9.45 -1.39 -12.06
CA SER A 131 -8.00 -1.26 -11.83
C SER A 131 -7.39 -0.02 -12.49
N LYS A 132 -7.86 0.35 -13.69
CA LYS A 132 -7.43 1.57 -14.40
C LYS A 132 -7.87 2.82 -13.65
N LEU A 133 -9.09 2.83 -13.11
CA LEU A 133 -9.59 3.96 -12.29
C LEU A 133 -8.77 4.11 -11.00
N MET A 134 -8.30 3.01 -10.41
CA MET A 134 -7.38 3.03 -9.27
C MET A 134 -5.94 3.40 -9.64
N GLY A 135 -5.63 3.63 -10.93
CA GLY A 135 -4.29 3.97 -11.40
C GLY A 135 -3.31 2.79 -11.42
N TYR A 136 -3.80 1.55 -11.41
CA TYR A 136 -2.94 0.37 -11.38
C TYR A 136 -2.36 0.07 -12.78
N PRO A 137 -1.05 -0.19 -12.90
CA PRO A 137 -0.47 -0.60 -14.17
C PRO A 137 -1.07 -1.92 -14.66
N ARG A 138 -1.31 -2.01 -15.98
CA ARG A 138 -1.91 -3.20 -16.60
C ARG A 138 -1.15 -4.49 -16.26
N CYS A 139 0.18 -4.46 -16.33
CA CYS A 139 1.02 -5.62 -15.99
C CYS A 139 0.85 -6.08 -14.54
N CYS A 140 0.60 -5.17 -13.59
CA CYS A 140 0.35 -5.50 -12.19
C CYS A 140 -1.04 -6.08 -12.00
N PHE A 141 -2.05 -5.54 -12.68
CA PHE A 141 -3.40 -6.10 -12.70
C PHE A 141 -3.40 -7.53 -13.27
N ASP A 142 -2.78 -7.76 -14.43
CA ASP A 142 -2.74 -9.07 -15.08
C ASP A 142 -2.02 -10.10 -14.20
N PHE A 143 -0.90 -9.71 -13.58
CA PHE A 143 -0.20 -10.52 -12.60
C PHE A 143 -1.11 -10.88 -11.41
N PHE A 144 -1.73 -9.88 -10.78
CA PHE A 144 -2.55 -10.10 -9.60
C PHE A 144 -3.76 -10.98 -9.91
N LEU A 145 -4.43 -10.73 -11.05
CA LEU A 145 -5.57 -11.53 -11.47
C LEU A 145 -5.14 -12.98 -11.73
N LYS A 146 -4.10 -13.22 -12.52
CA LYS A 146 -3.54 -14.57 -12.76
C LYS A 146 -3.19 -15.26 -11.44
N PHE A 147 -2.65 -14.51 -10.47
CA PHE A 147 -2.26 -15.02 -9.17
C PHE A 147 -3.47 -15.51 -8.35
N VAL A 148 -4.52 -14.68 -8.22
CA VAL A 148 -5.70 -15.01 -7.39
C VAL A 148 -6.70 -15.94 -8.08
N THR A 149 -6.78 -15.92 -9.42
CA THR A 149 -7.67 -16.80 -10.19
C THR A 149 -6.98 -18.06 -10.73
N GLY A 150 -5.73 -18.31 -10.32
CA GLY A 150 -5.00 -19.53 -10.66
C GLY A 150 -5.70 -20.79 -10.17
N ARG A 151 -5.22 -21.96 -10.59
CA ARG A 151 -5.68 -23.26 -10.09
C ARG A 151 -4.52 -23.98 -9.38
N PRO A 152 -4.56 -24.13 -8.05
CA PRO A 152 -5.59 -23.62 -7.12
C PRO A 152 -5.54 -22.09 -6.93
N PRO A 153 -6.65 -21.44 -6.54
CA PRO A 153 -6.65 -20.04 -6.13
C PRO A 153 -5.70 -19.81 -4.96
N ARG A 154 -4.98 -18.68 -4.96
CA ARG A 154 -4.00 -18.36 -3.93
C ARG A 154 -4.43 -17.13 -3.11
N PRO A 155 -4.22 -17.12 -1.78
CA PRO A 155 -4.49 -15.94 -0.95
C PRO A 155 -3.71 -14.71 -1.42
N SER A 156 -4.37 -13.57 -1.58
CA SER A 156 -3.79 -12.35 -2.16
C SER A 156 -2.52 -11.85 -1.46
N HIS A 157 -2.40 -12.02 -0.15
CA HIS A 157 -1.21 -11.63 0.62
C HIS A 157 0.06 -12.40 0.18
N LEU A 158 -0.08 -13.57 -0.44
CA LEU A 158 1.05 -14.33 -0.95
C LEU A 158 1.58 -13.81 -2.31
N ALA A 159 0.89 -12.85 -2.93
CA ALA A 159 1.35 -12.24 -4.18
C ALA A 159 2.68 -11.49 -4.02
N GLU A 160 3.01 -11.04 -2.80
CA GLU A 160 4.29 -10.37 -2.49
C GLU A 160 5.50 -11.30 -2.69
N TYR A 161 5.37 -12.59 -2.38
CA TYR A 161 6.43 -13.58 -2.59
C TYR A 161 6.60 -13.92 -4.07
N GLU A 162 5.50 -14.02 -4.82
CA GLU A 162 5.58 -14.24 -6.28
C GLU A 162 6.16 -13.02 -7.01
N ALA A 163 5.82 -11.82 -6.56
CA ALA A 163 6.42 -10.60 -7.09
C ALA A 163 7.94 -10.60 -6.86
N LEU A 164 8.41 -11.08 -5.70
CA LEU A 164 9.84 -11.23 -5.43
C LEU A 164 10.50 -12.24 -6.38
N LYS A 165 9.89 -13.39 -6.62
CA LYS A 165 10.39 -14.39 -7.59
C LYS A 165 10.49 -13.82 -9.01
N ASN A 166 9.57 -12.92 -9.38
CA ASN A 166 9.59 -12.19 -10.64
C ASN A 166 10.54 -10.99 -10.65
N THR A 167 11.27 -10.75 -9.56
CA THR A 167 12.21 -9.63 -9.46
C THR A 167 13.60 -10.09 -9.87
N GLY A 168 14.05 -9.68 -11.05
CA GLY A 168 15.44 -9.86 -11.45
C GLY A 168 16.33 -8.79 -10.81
N GLY A 169 17.42 -9.19 -10.14
CA GLY A 169 18.28 -8.25 -9.41
C GLY A 169 17.60 -7.71 -8.14
N THR A 170 18.06 -6.54 -7.67
CA THR A 170 17.61 -6.01 -6.38
C THR A 170 16.23 -5.32 -6.46
N PRO A 171 15.29 -5.62 -5.54
CA PRO A 171 14.05 -4.88 -5.36
C PRO A 171 14.25 -3.37 -5.19
N SER A 172 13.42 -2.55 -5.83
CA SER A 172 13.44 -1.09 -5.63
C SER A 172 12.65 -0.70 -4.38
N PHE A 173 13.23 0.12 -3.51
CA PHE A 173 12.57 0.59 -2.26
C PHE A 173 11.24 1.31 -2.51
N TYR A 174 11.07 1.93 -3.68
CA TYR A 174 9.81 2.56 -4.08
C TYR A 174 8.61 1.62 -4.08
N LEU A 175 8.85 0.31 -4.22
CA LEU A 175 7.83 -0.72 -4.26
C LEU A 175 7.74 -1.54 -2.98
N ASN A 176 8.42 -1.13 -1.90
CA ASN A 176 8.26 -1.77 -0.59
C ASN A 176 6.85 -1.48 -0.03
N ASN A 177 5.93 -2.42 -0.29
CA ASN A 177 4.54 -2.38 0.14
C ASN A 177 4.20 -3.51 1.13
N LEU A 178 5.22 -4.13 1.73
CA LEU A 178 5.09 -5.30 2.60
C LEU A 178 4.42 -5.01 3.95
N ILE A 179 4.32 -3.72 4.29
CA ILE A 179 3.78 -3.21 5.56
C ILE A 179 2.55 -2.33 5.24
N ARG A 180 1.56 -2.98 4.66
CA ARG A 180 0.27 -2.38 4.28
C ARG A 180 -0.44 -1.89 5.54
N GLY A 181 -0.57 -0.57 5.69
CA GLY A 181 -1.22 0.07 6.84
C GLY A 181 -0.43 1.25 7.42
N ASP A 182 0.90 1.23 7.24
CA ASP A 182 1.80 2.16 7.92
C ASP A 182 2.57 3.04 6.91
N HIS A 183 3.42 2.44 6.07
CA HIS A 183 4.26 3.17 5.12
C HIS A 183 4.33 2.45 3.75
N TYR A 184 3.76 3.06 2.71
CA TYR A 184 3.91 2.61 1.32
C TYR A 184 3.77 3.78 0.34
N LEU A 185 4.20 3.56 -0.91
CA LEU A 185 3.93 4.45 -2.03
C LEU A 185 2.97 3.83 -3.07
N VAL A 186 2.81 2.51 -3.06
CA VAL A 186 1.91 1.76 -3.95
C VAL A 186 0.98 0.88 -3.14
N SER A 187 -0.33 0.93 -3.46
CA SER A 187 -1.36 0.10 -2.81
C SER A 187 -1.65 -1.20 -3.55
N HIS A 188 -1.29 -1.29 -4.82
CA HIS A 188 -1.38 -2.52 -5.60
C HIS A 188 -0.22 -3.49 -5.32
N TYR A 189 -0.42 -4.77 -5.64
CA TYR A 189 0.67 -5.75 -5.70
C TYR A 189 1.45 -5.53 -7.00
N PRO A 190 2.75 -5.17 -6.96
CA PRO A 190 3.53 -5.05 -8.18
C PRO A 190 3.74 -6.43 -8.79
N CYS A 191 3.81 -6.53 -10.12
CA CYS A 191 4.16 -7.79 -10.79
C CYS A 191 5.61 -8.24 -10.55
N SER A 192 6.46 -7.30 -10.12
CA SER A 192 7.87 -7.43 -9.78
C SER A 192 8.28 -6.20 -8.96
N TYR A 193 9.18 -6.32 -7.99
CA TYR A 193 9.72 -5.16 -7.25
C TYR A 193 10.66 -4.27 -8.08
N ARG A 194 10.78 -4.52 -9.38
CA ARG A 194 11.37 -3.60 -10.37
C ARG A 194 10.40 -3.17 -11.47
N CYS A 195 9.09 -3.32 -11.24
CA CYS A 195 8.06 -2.92 -12.21
C CYS A 195 8.18 -1.43 -12.57
N GLY A 196 8.70 -1.13 -13.76
CA GLY A 196 8.98 0.23 -14.23
C GLY A 196 7.80 1.20 -14.08
N PRO A 197 6.59 0.87 -14.57
CA PRO A 197 5.41 1.71 -14.37
C PRO A 197 5.12 2.03 -12.90
N SER A 198 5.24 1.04 -12.01
CA SER A 198 5.00 1.22 -10.58
C SER A 198 6.09 2.07 -9.92
N VAL A 199 7.36 1.85 -10.27
CA VAL A 199 8.50 2.64 -9.76
C VAL A 199 8.34 4.11 -10.15
N ASN A 200 7.97 4.38 -11.40
CA ASN A 200 7.76 5.74 -11.89
C ASN A 200 6.62 6.44 -11.14
N TYR A 201 5.48 5.76 -10.95
CA TYR A 201 4.37 6.27 -10.13
C TYR A 201 4.81 6.57 -8.70
N ALA A 202 5.46 5.62 -8.03
CA ALA A 202 5.90 5.78 -6.65
C ALA A 202 6.93 6.91 -6.48
N ARG A 203 7.85 7.08 -7.44
CA ARG A 203 8.82 8.18 -7.46
C ARG A 203 8.12 9.53 -7.63
N ALA A 204 7.18 9.63 -8.57
CA ALA A 204 6.38 10.83 -8.77
C ALA A 204 5.60 11.19 -7.51
N LEU A 205 4.94 10.19 -6.89
CA LEU A 205 4.21 10.39 -5.65
C LEU A 205 5.10 10.85 -4.50
N LEU A 206 6.27 10.25 -4.30
CA LEU A 206 7.21 10.72 -3.28
C LEU A 206 7.65 12.18 -3.53
N GLY A 207 7.75 12.59 -4.80
CA GLY A 207 7.97 13.97 -5.20
C GLY A 207 6.84 14.90 -4.77
N GLU A 208 5.59 14.52 -5.01
CA GLU A 208 4.41 15.28 -4.56
C GLU A 208 4.32 15.36 -3.03
N ILE A 209 4.56 14.24 -2.32
CA ILE A 209 4.63 14.23 -0.85
C ILE A 209 5.73 15.18 -0.36
N ARG A 210 6.88 15.22 -1.02
CA ARG A 210 8.00 16.11 -0.62
C ARG A 210 7.62 17.59 -0.75
N LYS A 211 6.85 17.98 -1.77
CA LYS A 211 6.40 19.37 -1.95
C LYS A 211 5.52 19.85 -0.78
N VAL A 212 4.72 18.94 -0.21
CA VAL A 212 3.69 19.30 0.77
C VAL A 212 4.06 18.94 2.21
N ARG A 213 4.87 17.89 2.39
CA ARG A 213 5.34 17.37 3.69
C ARG A 213 6.78 16.84 3.56
N PRO A 214 7.80 17.71 3.44
CA PRO A 214 9.19 17.28 3.24
C PRO A 214 9.68 16.29 4.31
N ALA A 215 9.35 16.54 5.58
CA ALA A 215 9.73 15.68 6.70
C ALA A 215 9.13 14.26 6.59
N LEU A 216 7.85 14.16 6.18
CA LEU A 216 7.20 12.87 5.96
C LEU A 216 7.80 12.14 4.76
N ALA A 217 8.06 12.83 3.65
CA ALA A 217 8.73 12.23 2.49
C ALA A 217 10.11 11.68 2.85
N GLY A 218 10.88 12.42 3.66
CA GLY A 218 12.17 11.95 4.19
C GLY A 218 12.02 10.73 5.10
N LYS A 219 11.02 10.73 5.99
CA LYS A 219 10.69 9.57 6.85
C LYS A 219 10.32 8.35 6.00
N LEU A 220 9.40 8.49 5.05
CA LEU A 220 8.96 7.42 4.15
C LEU A 220 10.14 6.84 3.37
N ALA A 221 10.96 7.68 2.72
CA ALA A 221 12.10 7.22 1.95
C ALA A 221 13.10 6.40 2.79
N ARG A 222 13.34 6.80 4.05
CA ARG A 222 14.21 6.02 4.96
C ARG A 222 13.59 4.69 5.35
N LEU A 223 12.31 4.68 5.69
CA LEU A 223 11.62 3.47 6.15
C LEU A 223 11.44 2.44 5.03
N LEU A 224 11.12 2.88 3.82
CA LEU A 224 10.92 2.00 2.67
C LEU A 224 12.22 1.31 2.20
N LYS A 225 13.38 1.88 2.53
CA LYS A 225 14.70 1.27 2.28
C LYS A 225 15.10 0.22 3.32
N CYS A 226 14.40 0.16 4.46
CA CYS A 226 14.72 -0.83 5.48
C CYS A 226 14.37 -2.23 4.96
N PRO A 227 15.25 -3.23 5.15
CA PRO A 227 14.93 -4.63 4.89
C PRO A 227 13.72 -5.06 5.72
N VAL A 228 12.91 -5.96 5.18
CA VAL A 228 11.71 -6.49 5.81
C VAL A 228 11.75 -8.00 5.78
N ILE A 229 11.52 -8.64 6.92
CA ILE A 229 11.25 -10.06 7.03
C ILE A 229 9.74 -10.25 6.96
N LYS A 230 9.26 -11.03 5.99
CA LYS A 230 7.83 -11.32 5.82
C LYS A 230 7.54 -12.77 6.18
N PHE A 231 6.36 -12.98 6.78
CA PHE A 231 5.86 -14.29 7.17
C PHE A 231 4.55 -14.58 6.41
N PRO A 232 4.25 -15.85 6.06
CA PRO A 232 3.04 -16.23 5.35
C PRO A 232 1.76 -15.85 6.08
N GLU A 233 1.80 -15.79 7.40
CA GLU A 233 0.69 -15.33 8.21
C GLU A 233 0.33 -13.87 7.86
N LYS A 234 -0.97 -13.62 7.60
CA LYS A 234 -1.47 -12.32 7.14
C LYS A 234 -1.09 -11.24 8.16
N GLY A 235 -0.39 -10.21 7.69
CA GLY A 235 -0.01 -9.06 8.52
C GLY A 235 1.27 -9.24 9.32
N SER A 236 1.86 -10.44 9.38
CA SER A 236 3.09 -10.70 10.12
C SER A 236 4.33 -10.19 9.35
N TYR A 237 5.14 -9.37 10.01
CA TYR A 237 6.40 -8.84 9.46
C TYR A 237 7.35 -8.39 10.57
N VAL A 238 8.62 -8.20 10.21
CA VAL A 238 9.63 -7.48 11.00
C VAL A 238 10.41 -6.55 10.08
N ARG A 239 10.45 -5.25 10.37
CA ARG A 239 11.29 -4.28 9.66
C ARG A 239 12.60 -4.11 10.41
N LEU A 240 13.71 -4.14 9.69
CA LEU A 240 15.05 -4.00 10.25
C LEU A 240 15.51 -2.55 10.10
N LEU A 241 15.36 -1.76 11.16
CA LEU A 241 15.61 -0.32 11.16
C LEU A 241 17.10 0.00 11.01
N GLY A 242 17.41 0.89 10.06
CA GLY A 242 18.79 1.14 9.65
C GLY A 242 19.46 -0.08 9.00
N GLY A 243 18.66 -1.06 8.58
CA GLY A 243 19.13 -2.31 8.03
C GLY A 243 19.78 -2.15 6.66
N ARG A 244 20.83 -2.91 6.39
CA ARG A 244 21.50 -2.98 5.08
C ARG A 244 22.11 -4.35 4.84
N ALA A 245 22.19 -4.73 3.57
CA ALA A 245 22.98 -5.90 3.16
C ALA A 245 24.44 -5.71 3.59
N ALA A 246 25.06 -6.82 3.97
CA ALA A 246 26.47 -6.93 4.34
C ALA A 246 27.06 -8.20 3.70
N GLU A 247 28.38 -8.34 3.78
CA GLU A 247 29.11 -9.46 3.20
C GLU A 247 28.60 -10.83 3.69
N GLY A 248 28.70 -11.83 2.81
CA GLY A 248 28.28 -13.20 3.11
C GLY A 248 26.76 -13.37 3.28
N GLY A 249 25.96 -12.54 2.62
CA GLY A 249 24.49 -12.59 2.68
C GLY A 249 23.90 -12.17 4.02
N ALA A 250 24.67 -11.48 4.86
CA ALA A 250 24.19 -10.96 6.13
C ALA A 250 23.36 -9.69 5.96
N VAL A 251 22.46 -9.42 6.90
CA VAL A 251 21.80 -8.12 7.04
C VAL A 251 22.16 -7.56 8.40
N ARG A 252 22.80 -6.39 8.44
CA ARG A 252 23.06 -5.66 9.69
C ARG A 252 21.96 -4.65 9.92
N TYR A 253 21.54 -4.45 11.16
CA TYR A 253 20.48 -3.53 11.55
C TYR A 253 20.73 -2.97 12.95
N ARG A 254 20.09 -1.84 13.28
CA ARG A 254 20.26 -1.19 14.59
C ARG A 254 19.13 -1.51 15.57
N ASP A 255 17.93 -1.68 15.03
CA ASP A 255 16.71 -1.92 15.78
C ASP A 255 15.70 -2.62 14.86
N CYS A 256 14.53 -2.99 15.37
CA CYS A 256 13.45 -3.55 14.57
C CYS A 256 12.06 -3.15 15.07
N ASP A 257 11.12 -3.01 14.13
CA ASP A 257 9.68 -2.90 14.41
C ASP A 257 8.92 -4.07 13.78
N GLY A 258 7.67 -4.28 14.21
CA GLY A 258 6.81 -5.33 13.68
C GLY A 258 5.89 -5.94 14.73
N GLU A 259 5.40 -7.13 14.45
CA GLU A 259 4.57 -7.89 15.38
C GLU A 259 5.36 -8.19 16.67
N ALA A 260 4.80 -7.88 17.85
CA ALA A 260 5.54 -7.83 19.12
C ALA A 260 6.41 -9.08 19.39
N GLY A 261 5.84 -10.29 19.22
CA GLY A 261 6.56 -11.55 19.45
C GLY A 261 7.68 -11.82 18.43
N LEU A 262 7.51 -11.37 17.19
CA LEU A 262 8.52 -11.50 16.15
C LEU A 262 9.60 -10.44 16.33
N ALA A 263 9.24 -9.18 16.49
CA ALA A 263 10.18 -8.07 16.69
C ALA A 263 11.06 -8.31 17.93
N ALA A 264 10.50 -8.72 19.06
CA ALA A 264 11.26 -9.04 20.27
C ALA A 264 12.32 -10.14 20.05
N ARG A 265 12.08 -11.07 19.12
CA ARG A 265 13.07 -12.10 18.77
C ARG A 265 14.26 -11.51 18.02
N PHE A 266 14.02 -10.66 17.03
CA PHE A 266 15.09 -10.04 16.22
C PHE A 266 15.81 -8.91 16.96
N ALA A 267 15.17 -8.26 17.93
CA ALA A 267 15.78 -7.25 18.80
C ALA A 267 16.95 -7.77 19.64
N LYS A 268 17.11 -9.10 19.77
CA LYS A 268 18.24 -9.74 20.47
C LYS A 268 19.58 -9.56 19.75
N GLY A 269 19.56 -9.20 18.46
CA GLY A 269 20.75 -9.07 17.63
C GLY A 269 20.92 -7.70 16.98
N ASP A 270 22.02 -7.53 16.28
CA ASP A 270 22.34 -6.40 15.38
C ASP A 270 22.58 -6.86 13.94
N SER A 271 22.49 -8.18 13.70
CA SER A 271 22.67 -8.76 12.39
C SER A 271 22.01 -10.13 12.28
N LEU A 272 21.70 -10.53 11.06
CA LEU A 272 21.15 -11.86 10.76
C LEU A 272 21.72 -12.44 9.48
N ARG A 273 21.61 -13.77 9.34
CA ARG A 273 21.84 -14.52 8.10
C ARG A 273 20.69 -15.49 7.88
N ALA A 274 20.09 -15.45 6.70
CA ALA A 274 19.01 -16.37 6.34
C ALA A 274 19.58 -17.56 5.55
N SER A 275 19.09 -18.75 5.87
CA SER A 275 19.27 -19.98 5.09
C SER A 275 17.91 -20.57 4.70
N GLU A 276 17.91 -21.73 4.05
CA GLU A 276 16.67 -22.43 3.68
C GLU A 276 15.83 -22.84 4.91
N SER A 277 16.47 -23.23 6.01
CA SER A 277 15.81 -23.81 7.17
C SER A 277 15.72 -22.89 8.39
N ARG A 278 16.55 -21.83 8.46
CA ARG A 278 16.56 -20.91 9.61
C ARG A 278 17.04 -19.51 9.26
N ILE A 279 16.71 -18.56 10.13
CA ILE A 279 17.33 -17.24 10.19
C ILE A 279 18.17 -17.21 11.48
N GLN A 280 19.49 -17.15 11.34
CA GLN A 280 20.40 -17.03 12.46
C GLN A 280 20.56 -15.55 12.83
N ILE A 281 20.39 -15.22 14.10
CA ILE A 281 20.51 -13.86 14.66
C ILE A 281 21.82 -13.77 15.43
N PHE A 282 22.54 -12.67 15.24
CA PHE A 282 23.84 -12.41 15.84
C PHE A 282 23.85 -11.07 16.58
N LYS A 283 24.63 -10.99 17.66
CA LYS A 283 24.94 -9.77 18.41
C LYS A 283 26.45 -9.64 18.49
N ASN A 284 27.01 -8.55 17.98
CA ASN A 284 28.47 -8.34 17.92
C ASN A 284 29.21 -9.54 17.29
N GLY A 285 28.61 -10.16 16.26
CA GLY A 285 29.17 -11.33 15.57
C GLY A 285 28.96 -12.68 16.26
N LEU A 286 28.46 -12.73 17.50
CA LEU A 286 28.18 -13.97 18.22
C LEU A 286 26.72 -14.40 18.05
N PRO A 287 26.40 -15.71 17.96
CA PRO A 287 25.02 -16.19 17.91
C PRO A 287 24.20 -15.72 19.12
N ALA A 288 23.09 -15.02 18.87
CA ALA A 288 22.20 -14.49 19.91
C ALA A 288 20.80 -15.12 19.88
N GLY A 289 20.45 -15.79 18.79
CA GLY A 289 19.18 -16.49 18.65
C GLY A 289 18.98 -17.04 17.24
N ALA A 290 17.88 -17.74 17.03
CA ALA A 290 17.50 -18.21 15.71
C ALA A 290 15.98 -18.25 15.55
N TYR A 291 15.53 -18.18 14.29
CA TYR A 291 14.16 -18.45 13.87
C TYR A 291 14.17 -19.67 12.94
N ARG A 292 13.48 -20.75 13.30
CA ARG A 292 13.34 -21.92 12.42
C ARG A 292 12.20 -21.67 11.44
N ARG A 293 12.48 -21.77 10.14
CA ARG A 293 11.51 -21.56 9.06
C ARG A 293 10.62 -22.79 8.96
N LYS A 294 9.31 -22.60 8.84
CA LYS A 294 8.30 -23.65 8.60
C LYS A 294 8.32 -24.12 7.15
N ASN A 295 8.63 -23.22 6.22
CA ASN A 295 8.74 -23.46 4.78
C ASN A 295 9.63 -22.38 4.13
N LYS A 296 9.80 -22.45 2.80
CA LYS A 296 10.68 -21.52 2.06
C LYS A 296 10.23 -20.05 2.06
N ASP A 297 8.93 -19.80 2.20
CA ASP A 297 8.36 -18.44 2.19
C ASP A 297 8.34 -17.86 3.63
N ASP A 298 8.37 -18.72 4.65
CA ASP A 298 8.40 -18.33 6.06
C ASP A 298 9.67 -17.57 6.45
N GLY A 299 9.53 -16.32 6.90
CA GLY A 299 10.67 -15.47 7.23
C GLY A 299 11.51 -15.04 6.01
N THR A 300 10.87 -14.82 4.86
CA THR A 300 11.57 -14.32 3.66
C THR A 300 12.11 -12.91 3.90
N VAL A 301 13.41 -12.70 3.65
CA VAL A 301 14.07 -11.41 3.83
C VAL A 301 14.05 -10.63 2.52
N PHE A 302 13.33 -9.51 2.50
CA PHE A 302 13.29 -8.56 1.41
C PHE A 302 14.32 -7.46 1.66
N ILE A 303 15.25 -7.30 0.72
CA ILE A 303 16.28 -6.25 0.75
C ILE A 303 16.01 -5.32 -0.42
N PHE A 304 15.98 -4.01 -0.15
CA PHE A 304 15.66 -2.98 -1.14
C PHE A 304 16.84 -2.05 -1.39
N GLU A 305 16.98 -1.62 -2.64
CA GLU A 305 17.86 -0.52 -3.10
C GLU A 305 17.10 0.81 -3.18
#